data_AF-A0A1I0WJU8-F1
#
_entry.id   AF-A0A1I0WJU8-F1
#
_cell.length_a   1.000
_cell.length_b   1.000
_cell.length_c   1.000
_cell.angle_alpha   90.00
_cell.angle_beta   90.00
_cell.angle_gamma   90.00
#
_symmetry.space_group_name_H-M   'P 1'
#
loop_
_entity.id
_entity.type
_entity.pdbx_description
1 polymer ?
#
loop_
_entity_poly.entity_id
_entity_poly.type
_entity_poly.pdbx_seq_one_letter_code
_entity_poly.pdbx_strand_id
1 'polypeptide(L)'
;MLDALIQKRLEEVAEIEQMVQRYERRVQKEEQAYRTMSALRKFLSGKKPDHHAAVEYIHYVKKPLEKARKLREEIARYESMKQNGEYIEE
;
A
#
# COMPACT_ATOMS: atom_id res chain seq x y z
N MET A 1 7.39 23.72 12.95
CA MET A 1 8.31 22.67 12.43
C MET A 1 7.64 21.29 12.38
N LEU A 2 7.11 20.79 13.50
CA LEU A 2 6.45 19.47 13.58
C LEU A 2 5.20 19.32 12.70
N ASP A 3 4.42 20.38 12.46
CA ASP A 3 3.29 20.31 11.52
C ASP A 3 3.72 19.96 10.09
N ALA A 4 4.87 20.49 9.65
CA ALA A 4 5.44 20.13 8.35
C ALA A 4 5.92 18.67 8.32
N LEU A 5 6.42 18.14 9.45
CA LEU A 5 6.81 16.73 9.56
C LEU A 5 5.59 15.81 9.52
N ILE A 6 4.51 16.16 10.24
CA ILE A 6 3.24 15.44 10.22
C ILE A 6 2.68 15.42 8.79
N GLN A 7 2.62 16.58 8.14
CA GLN A 7 2.10 16.69 6.78
C GLN A 7 2.90 15.84 5.78
N LYS A 8 4.23 15.89 5.84
CA LYS A 8 5.09 15.06 5.00
C LYS A 8 4.84 13.56 5.20
N ARG A 9 4.65 13.13 6.45
CA ARG A 9 4.38 11.72 6.76
C ARG A 9 3.00 11.28 6.28
N LEU A 10 1.99 12.16 6.33
CA LEU A 10 0.67 11.90 5.77
C LEU A 10 0.72 11.74 4.25
N GLU A 11 1.49 12.58 3.56
CA GLU A 11 1.73 12.46 2.12
C GLU A 11 2.41 11.14 1.77
N GLU A 12 3.46 10.74 2.51
CA GLU A 12 4.12 9.44 2.32
C GLU A 12 3.18 8.25 2.55
N VAL A 13 2.28 8.33 3.53
CA VAL A 13 1.24 7.31 3.75
C VAL A 13 0.29 7.25 2.55
N ALA A 14 -0.20 8.40 2.07
CA ALA A 14 -1.11 8.47 0.94
C ALA A 14 -0.47 7.92 -0.36
N GLU A 15 0.81 8.23 -0.61
CA GLU A 15 1.55 7.69 -1.75
C GLU A 15 1.65 6.16 -1.72
N ILE A 16 1.96 5.61 -0.53
CA ILE A 16 2.00 4.15 -0.32
C ILE A 16 0.64 3.53 -0.63
N GLU A 17 -0.44 4.09 -0.09
CA GLU A 17 -1.79 3.58 -0.30
C GLU A 17 -2.22 3.64 -1.75
N GLN A 18 -1.90 4.73 -2.46
CA GLN A 18 -2.15 4.82 -3.89
C GLN A 18 -1.36 3.77 -4.68
N MET A 19 -0.12 3.49 -4.30
CA MET A 19 0.69 2.45 -4.94
C MET A 19 0.06 1.06 -4.76
N VAL A 20 -0.35 0.73 -3.53
CA VAL A 20 -1.04 -0.52 -3.22
C VAL A 20 -2.34 -0.63 -4.03
N GLN A 21 -3.14 0.44 -4.05
CA GLN A 21 -4.40 0.47 -4.77
C GLN A 21 -4.22 0.26 -6.29
N ARG A 22 -3.15 0.83 -6.89
CA ARG A 22 -2.82 0.59 -8.31
C ARG A 22 -2.46 -0.87 -8.56
N TYR A 23 -1.72 -1.51 -7.64
CA TYR A 23 -1.41 -2.93 -7.74
C TYR A 23 -2.70 -3.78 -7.68
N GLU A 24 -3.53 -3.57 -6.67
CA GLU A 24 -4.77 -4.35 -6.48
C GLU A 24 -5.74 -4.20 -7.66
N ARG A 25 -5.91 -2.98 -8.20
CA ARG A 25 -6.74 -2.77 -9.40
C ARG A 25 -6.22 -3.55 -10.61
N ARG A 26 -4.90 -3.67 -10.76
CA ARG A 26 -4.30 -4.46 -11.85
C ARG A 26 -4.57 -5.94 -11.66
N VAL A 27 -4.34 -6.47 -10.45
CA VAL A 27 -4.65 -7.87 -10.11
C VAL A 27 -6.12 -8.19 -10.36
N GLN A 28 -7.04 -7.34 -9.91
CA GLN A 28 -8.48 -7.52 -10.15
C GLN A 28 -8.83 -7.55 -11.65
N LYS A 29 -8.20 -6.71 -12.47
CA LYS A 29 -8.40 -6.73 -13.93
C LYS A 29 -7.87 -8.02 -14.56
N GLU A 30 -6.72 -8.50 -14.11
CA GLU A 30 -6.13 -9.76 -14.58
C GLU A 30 -7.01 -10.96 -14.19
N GLU A 31 -7.52 -10.99 -12.96
CA GLU A 31 -8.46 -12.01 -12.49
C GLU A 31 -9.78 -11.97 -13.28
N GLN A 32 -10.36 -10.79 -13.52
CA GLN A 32 -11.57 -10.65 -14.33
C GLN A 32 -11.35 -11.11 -15.77
N ALA A 33 -10.22 -10.74 -16.38
CA ALA A 33 -9.85 -11.20 -17.72
C ALA A 33 -9.70 -12.73 -17.75
N TYR A 34 -9.03 -13.32 -16.76
CA TYR A 34 -8.90 -14.77 -16.66
C TYR A 34 -10.25 -15.47 -16.44
N ARG A 35 -11.12 -14.92 -15.58
CA ARG A 35 -12.47 -15.47 -15.34
C ARG A 35 -13.32 -15.47 -16.61
N THR A 36 -13.22 -14.42 -17.43
CA THR A 36 -13.99 -14.30 -18.69
C THR A 36 -13.39 -15.09 -19.85
N MET A 37 -12.16 -15.62 -19.75
CA MET A 37 -11.59 -16.51 -20.77
C MET A 37 -12.31 -17.85 -20.85
N SER A 38 -12.57 -18.31 -22.09
CA SER A 38 -13.12 -19.64 -22.36
C SER A 38 -12.14 -20.76 -21.98
N ALA A 39 -12.67 -21.95 -21.68
CA ALA A 39 -11.88 -23.13 -21.30
C ALA A 39 -10.81 -23.48 -22.35
N LEU A 40 -11.13 -23.38 -23.64
CA LEU A 40 -10.18 -23.61 -24.73
C LEU A 40 -9.02 -22.61 -24.72
N ARG A 41 -9.30 -21.31 -24.50
CA ARG A 41 -8.26 -20.28 -24.42
C ARG A 41 -7.39 -20.43 -23.17
N LYS A 42 -7.96 -20.87 -22.04
CA LYS A 42 -7.20 -21.23 -20.82
C LYS A 42 -6.28 -22.42 -21.04
N PHE A 43 -6.75 -23.44 -21.76
CA PHE A 43 -5.96 -24.62 -22.09
C PHE A 43 -4.79 -24.26 -23.02
N LEU A 44 -5.03 -23.45 -24.06
CA LEU A 44 -4.00 -23.03 -25.01
C LEU A 44 -2.98 -22.04 -24.42
N SER A 45 -3.34 -21.27 -23.38
CA SER A 45 -2.42 -20.28 -22.80
C SER A 45 -1.31 -20.90 -21.95
N GLY A 46 -1.41 -22.17 -21.56
CA GLY A 46 -0.38 -22.91 -20.81
C GLY A 46 0.00 -22.31 -19.45
N LYS A 47 -0.67 -21.23 -19.02
CA LYS A 47 -0.28 -20.41 -17.87
C LYS A 47 -0.97 -20.96 -16.62
N LYS A 48 -0.22 -21.67 -15.75
CA LYS A 48 -0.69 -21.96 -14.40
C LYS A 48 -0.80 -20.64 -13.62
N PRO A 49 -1.97 -20.30 -13.04
CA PRO A 49 -2.25 -18.96 -12.55
C PRO A 49 -1.51 -18.55 -11.25
N ASP A 50 -0.61 -19.36 -10.69
CA ASP A 50 -0.40 -19.30 -9.22
C ASP A 50 1.05 -19.16 -8.71
N HIS A 51 2.07 -18.99 -9.57
CA HIS A 51 3.46 -19.13 -9.08
C HIS A 51 4.12 -17.87 -8.48
N HIS A 52 3.57 -16.67 -8.66
CA HIS A 52 4.17 -15.44 -8.09
C HIS A 52 3.21 -14.56 -7.30
N ALA A 53 1.92 -14.90 -7.24
CA ALA A 53 0.89 -14.06 -6.62
C ALA A 53 1.16 -13.74 -5.14
N ALA A 54 1.54 -14.74 -4.33
CA ALA A 54 1.81 -14.54 -2.91
C ALA A 54 3.05 -13.67 -2.65
N VAL A 55 4.12 -13.89 -3.42
CA VAL A 55 5.38 -13.12 -3.29
C VAL A 55 5.16 -11.67 -3.72
N GLU A 56 4.47 -11.48 -4.85
CA GLU A 56 4.09 -10.15 -5.33
C GLU A 56 3.19 -9.44 -4.33
N TYR A 57 2.20 -10.11 -3.77
CA TYR A 57 1.32 -9.53 -2.74
C TYR A 57 2.12 -9.09 -1.50
N ILE A 58 3.06 -9.90 -1.02
CA ILE A 58 3.91 -9.50 0.10
C ILE A 58 4.72 -8.25 -0.24
N HIS A 59 5.27 -8.18 -1.45
CA HIS A 59 6.13 -7.07 -1.87
C HIS A 59 5.37 -5.77 -2.16
N TYR A 60 4.23 -5.87 -2.84
CA TYR A 60 3.47 -4.71 -3.34
C TYR A 60 2.31 -4.29 -2.43
N VAL A 61 1.89 -5.13 -1.48
CA VAL A 61 0.79 -4.83 -0.56
C VAL A 61 1.26 -4.88 0.89
N LYS A 62 1.70 -6.05 1.36
CA LYS A 62 1.97 -6.25 2.79
C LYS A 62 3.09 -5.35 3.32
N LYS A 63 4.29 -5.41 2.71
CA LYS A 63 5.43 -4.59 3.14
C LYS A 63 5.16 -3.07 3.04
N PRO A 64 4.55 -2.56 1.95
CA PRO A 64 4.15 -1.15 1.88
C PRO A 64 3.16 -0.76 2.97
N LEU A 65 2.11 -1.54 3.21
CA LEU A 65 1.14 -1.24 4.28
C LEU A 65 1.78 -1.30 5.68
N GLU A 66 2.72 -2.21 5.92
CA GLU A 66 3.52 -2.22 7.16
C GLU A 66 4.33 -0.93 7.31
N LYS A 67 4.91 -0.40 6.23
CA LYS A 67 5.58 0.91 6.24
C LYS A 67 4.59 2.05 6.55
N ALA A 68 3.42 2.07 5.90
CA ALA A 68 2.38 3.05 6.18
C ALA A 68 1.93 3.01 7.65
N ARG A 69 1.81 1.81 8.24
CA ARG A 69 1.47 1.66 9.66
C ARG A 69 2.52 2.32 10.56
N LYS A 70 3.82 2.09 10.30
CA LYS A 70 4.90 2.74 11.07
C LYS A 70 4.88 4.26 10.93
N LEU A 71 4.61 4.78 9.73
CA LEU A 71 4.48 6.22 9.50
C LEU A 71 3.29 6.82 10.27
N ARG A 72 2.17 6.10 10.38
CA ARG A 72 1.03 6.51 11.21
C ARG A 72 1.36 6.52 12.70
N GLU A 73 2.12 5.53 13.18
CA GLU A 73 2.64 5.52 14.55
C GLU A 73 3.57 6.72 14.81
N GLU A 74 4.39 7.12 13.83
CA GLU A 74 5.20 8.35 13.91
C GLU A 74 4.34 9.62 13.97
N ILE A 75 3.33 9.73 13.11
CA ILE A 75 2.38 10.86 13.13
C ILE A 75 1.71 10.98 14.49
N ALA A 76 1.18 9.88 15.03
CA ALA A 76 0.52 9.88 16.35
C ALA A 76 1.47 10.34 17.47
N ARG A 77 2.77 9.97 17.40
CA ARG A 77 3.79 10.48 18.33
C ARG A 77 3.96 11.99 18.18
N TYR A 78 4.11 12.51 16.96
CA TYR A 78 4.24 13.95 16.73
C TYR A 78 3.00 14.74 17.18
N GLU A 79 1.81 14.20 16.94
CA GLU A 79 0.55 14.79 17.43
C GLU A 79 0.50 14.80 18.96
N SER A 80 0.95 13.74 19.62
CA SER A 80 1.01 13.69 21.09
C SER A 80 2.00 14.71 21.67
N MET A 81 3.18 14.88 21.05
CA MET A 81 4.17 15.90 21.44
C MET A 81 3.59 17.32 21.30
N LYS A 82 2.79 17.54 20.25
CA LYS A 82 2.08 18.80 20.03
C LYS A 82 1.03 19.07 21.09
N GLN A 83 0.26 18.06 21.49
CA GLN A 83 -0.78 18.20 22.50
C GLN A 83 -0.23 18.35 23.92
N ASN A 84 0.89 17.69 24.24
CA ASN A 84 1.49 17.69 25.56
C ASN A 84 2.33 18.95 25.87
N GLY A 85 2.40 19.93 24.95
CA GLY A 85 3.09 21.19 25.21
C GLY A 85 4.62 21.11 25.22
N GLU A 86 5.22 20.05 24.68
CA GLU A 86 6.68 19.96 24.41
C GLU A 86 7.10 20.83 23.21
N TYR A 87 6.43 21.98 23.03
CA TYR A 87 6.82 23.03 22.10
C TYR A 87 7.20 24.24 22.93
N ILE A 88 8.49 24.31 23.22
CA ILE A 88 9.11 25.60 23.50
C ILE A 88 9.21 26.28 22.12
N GLU A 89 8.31 27.21 21.85
CA GLU A 89 8.53 28.20 20.80
C GLU A 89 9.69 29.09 21.27
N GLU A 90 10.87 28.91 20.68
CA GLU A 90 11.92 29.94 20.60
C GLU A 90 12.04 30.41 19.15
#